data_AF-A0A3C0FXB3-F1
#
_entry.id   AF-A0A3C0FXB3-F1
#
_cell.length_a   1.000
_cell.length_b   1.000
_cell.length_c   1.000
_cell.angle_alpha   90.00
_cell.angle_beta   90.00
_cell.angle_gamma   90.00
#
_symmetry.space_group_name_H-M   'P 1'
#
loop_
_entity.id
_entity.type
_entity.pdbx_description
1 polymer ?
#
loop_
_entity_poly.entity_id
_entity_poly.type
_entity_poly.pdbx_seq_one_letter_code
_entity_poly.pdbx_strand_id
1 'polypeptide(L)'
;MTTTIDQSFIDHFQADVHQAYQRMGSKLRNTVRVKNAIKGATTVFQKVGKGTATTKARHGKVPVMNVDHEAVRCDLRDYYAGDWVDALDELKINHDEKMVLANAGAYAL
;
A
#
# COMPACT_ATOMS: atom_id res chain seq x y z
N MET A 1 4.54 41.35 -0.40
CA MET A 1 4.46 40.17 0.48
C MET A 1 3.68 39.12 -0.29
N THR A 2 4.32 38.04 -0.72
CA THR A 2 3.72 37.05 -1.63
C THR A 2 3.06 35.96 -0.80
N THR A 3 1.74 35.87 -0.84
CA THR A 3 0.93 34.96 -0.02
C THR A 3 0.85 33.53 -0.58
N THR A 4 1.55 33.23 -1.68
CA THR A 4 1.48 31.94 -2.39
C THR A 4 2.72 31.07 -2.20
N ILE A 5 3.77 31.60 -1.54
CA ILE A 5 5.01 30.86 -1.28
C ILE A 5 4.74 29.64 -0.40
N ASP A 6 3.93 29.81 0.66
CA ASP A 6 3.55 28.73 1.57
C ASP A 6 2.78 27.62 0.84
N GLN A 7 1.89 27.99 -0.09
CA GLN A 7 1.15 27.01 -0.91
C GLN A 7 2.10 26.20 -1.80
N SER A 8 3.06 26.87 -2.44
CA SER A 8 4.07 26.19 -3.26
C SER A 8 4.90 25.20 -2.45
N PHE A 9 5.23 25.54 -1.19
CA PHE A 9 5.97 24.63 -0.30
C PHE A 9 5.15 23.40 0.08
N ILE A 10 3.86 23.57 0.41
CA ILE A 10 2.96 22.46 0.70
C ILE A 10 2.84 21.52 -0.50
N ASP A 11 2.67 22.08 -1.70
CA ASP A 11 2.53 21.30 -2.93
C ASP A 11 3.81 20.51 -3.26
N HIS A 12 4.99 21.13 -3.07
CA HIS A 12 6.28 20.45 -3.23
C HIS A 12 6.47 19.31 -2.24
N PHE A 13 6.21 19.56 -0.95
CA PHE A 13 6.34 18.53 0.07
C PHE A 13 5.39 17.35 -0.17
N GLN A 14 4.15 17.62 -0.60
CA GLN A 14 3.20 16.58 -0.98
C GLN A 14 3.73 15.73 -2.14
N ALA A 15 4.34 16.35 -3.15
CA ALA A 15 4.94 15.63 -4.28
C ALA A 15 6.10 14.73 -3.82
N ASP A 16 6.96 15.23 -2.92
CA ASP A 16 8.10 14.47 -2.39
C ASP A 16 7.64 13.26 -1.57
N VAL A 17 6.60 13.41 -0.73
CA VAL A 17 6.00 12.30 0.03
C VAL A 17 5.44 11.24 -0.93
N HIS A 18 4.73 11.64 -1.98
CA HIS A 18 4.21 10.69 -2.98
C HIS A 18 5.34 9.96 -3.71
N GLN A 19 6.41 10.65 -4.05
CA GLN A 19 7.57 10.05 -4.71
C GLN A 19 8.30 9.06 -3.79
N ALA A 20 8.51 9.44 -2.53
CA ALA A 20 9.14 8.59 -1.52
C ALA A 20 8.31 7.31 -1.30
N TYR A 21 6.99 7.45 -1.15
CA TYR A 21 6.06 6.33 -0.97
C TYR A 21 6.10 5.35 -2.16
N GLN A 22 6.15 5.87 -3.39
CA GLN A 22 6.23 5.03 -4.59
C GLN A 22 7.58 4.29 -4.70
N ARG A 23 8.69 4.91 -4.31
CA ARG A 23 10.03 4.31 -4.37
C ARG A 23 10.28 3.27 -3.28
N MET A 24 9.81 3.54 -2.06
CA MET A 24 10.09 2.74 -0.85
C MET A 24 9.10 1.60 -0.61
N GLY A 25 8.12 1.40 -1.51
CA GLY A 25 6.94 0.56 -1.32
C GLY A 25 7.16 -0.80 -0.64
N SER A 26 6.08 -1.35 -0.07
CA SER A 26 6.15 -2.54 0.79
C SER A 26 6.95 -3.72 0.20
N LYS A 27 7.92 -4.22 0.99
CA LYS A 27 8.83 -5.33 0.61
C LYS A 27 8.10 -6.60 0.19
N LEU A 28 6.92 -6.86 0.77
CA LEU A 28 6.12 -8.05 0.49
C LEU A 28 5.04 -7.82 -0.57
N ARG A 29 4.90 -6.60 -1.10
CA ARG A 29 3.84 -6.27 -2.06
C ARG A 29 3.84 -7.18 -3.29
N ASN A 30 5.03 -7.56 -3.76
CA ASN A 30 5.20 -8.43 -4.92
C ASN A 30 4.98 -9.92 -4.60
N THR A 31 4.90 -10.31 -3.33
CA THR A 31 4.69 -11.70 -2.90
C THR A 31 3.24 -11.97 -2.48
N VAL A 32 2.37 -10.96 -2.49
CA VAL A 32 0.97 -11.06 -2.07
C VAL A 32 0.02 -10.56 -3.16
N ARG A 33 -1.26 -10.96 -3.07
CA ARG A 33 -2.32 -10.44 -3.94
C ARG A 33 -2.76 -9.07 -3.42
N VAL A 34 -2.81 -8.09 -4.32
CA VAL A 34 -3.16 -6.70 -3.98
C VAL A 34 -4.37 -6.26 -4.80
N LYS A 35 -5.30 -5.52 -4.17
CA LYS A 35 -6.36 -4.78 -4.84
C LYS A 35 -6.21 -3.30 -4.50
N ASN A 36 -6.07 -2.46 -5.51
CA ASN A 36 -5.93 -1.01 -5.35
C ASN A 36 -7.25 -0.31 -5.70
N ALA A 37 -7.38 0.96 -5.30
CA ALA A 37 -8.50 1.83 -5.64
C ALA A 37 -9.89 1.26 -5.27
N ILE A 38 -9.99 0.61 -4.10
CA ILE A 38 -11.27 0.13 -3.58
C ILE A 38 -12.14 1.34 -3.24
N LYS A 39 -13.35 1.39 -3.81
CA LYS A 39 -14.37 2.38 -3.46
C LYS A 39 -15.27 1.77 -2.39
N GLY A 40 -15.24 2.34 -1.18
CA GLY A 40 -16.02 1.89 -0.02
C GLY A 40 -15.17 1.29 1.09
N ALA A 41 -15.83 0.90 2.19
CA ALA A 41 -15.15 0.52 3.43
C ALA A 41 -14.53 -0.89 3.41
N THR A 42 -14.87 -1.76 2.44
CA THR A 42 -14.48 -3.18 2.49
C THR A 42 -14.26 -3.78 1.11
N THR A 43 -13.37 -4.77 1.01
CA THR A 43 -13.16 -5.60 -0.19
C THR A 43 -13.10 -7.09 0.16
N VAL A 44 -13.23 -7.95 -0.83
CA VAL A 44 -13.24 -9.41 -0.64
C VAL A 44 -12.23 -10.08 -1.54
N PHE A 45 -11.42 -10.98 -0.99
CA PHE A 45 -10.56 -11.88 -1.74
C PHE A 45 -11.19 -13.27 -1.82
N GLN A 46 -11.30 -13.81 -3.04
CA GLN A 46 -11.74 -15.18 -3.24
C GLN A 46 -10.54 -16.12 -3.06
N LYS A 47 -10.72 -17.13 -2.21
CA LYS A 47 -9.78 -18.20 -1.96
C LYS A 47 -10.37 -19.47 -2.56
N VAL A 48 -9.60 -20.08 -3.46
CA VAL A 48 -9.92 -21.37 -4.06
C VAL A 48 -9.08 -22.42 -3.35
N GLY A 49 -9.70 -23.54 -2.97
CA GLY A 49 -9.09 -24.66 -2.29
C GLY A 49 -8.03 -25.38 -3.15
N LYS A 50 -7.45 -26.43 -2.59
CA LYS A 50 -6.45 -27.25 -3.29
C LYS A 50 -7.14 -28.28 -4.18
N GLY A 51 -6.71 -28.36 -5.42
CA GLY A 51 -7.03 -29.45 -6.32
C GLY A 51 -6.05 -30.62 -6.17
N THR A 52 -6.53 -31.86 -6.25
CA THR A 52 -5.67 -33.05 -6.33
C THR A 52 -5.88 -33.72 -7.68
N ALA A 53 -4.80 -33.91 -8.45
CA ALA A 53 -4.86 -34.59 -9.73
C ALA A 53 -4.97 -36.11 -9.54
N THR A 54 -5.91 -36.73 -10.25
CA THR A 54 -6.11 -38.18 -10.23
C THR A 54 -6.02 -38.75 -11.63
N THR A 55 -5.45 -39.95 -11.76
CA THR A 55 -5.42 -40.68 -13.03
C THR A 55 -6.77 -41.37 -13.28
N LYS A 56 -7.04 -41.67 -14.54
CA LYS A 56 -8.22 -42.45 -14.94
C LYS A 56 -7.80 -43.67 -15.76
N ALA A 57 -8.62 -44.73 -15.72
CA ALA A 57 -8.43 -45.91 -16.57
C ALA A 57 -8.65 -45.57 -18.06
N ARG A 58 -8.11 -46.43 -18.95
CA ARG A 58 -8.33 -46.32 -20.40
C ARG A 58 -9.84 -46.44 -20.66
N HIS A 59 -10.42 -45.43 -21.31
CA HIS A 59 -11.87 -45.24 -21.53
C HIS A 59 -12.74 -44.91 -20.30
N GLY A 60 -12.16 -44.70 -19.11
CA GLY A 60 -12.90 -44.24 -17.93
C GLY A 60 -13.31 -42.76 -18.03
N LYS A 61 -14.27 -42.33 -17.19
CA LYS A 61 -14.57 -40.90 -16.98
C LYS A 61 -13.47 -40.24 -16.15
N VAL A 62 -13.16 -38.98 -16.44
CA VAL A 62 -12.19 -38.19 -15.67
C VAL A 62 -12.86 -37.80 -14.34
N PRO A 63 -12.26 -38.08 -13.18
CA PRO A 63 -12.79 -37.62 -11.90
C PRO A 63 -12.86 -36.10 -11.86
N VAL A 64 -13.96 -35.57 -11.33
CA VAL A 64 -14.16 -34.12 -11.19
C VAL A 64 -13.56 -33.62 -9.89
N MET A 65 -13.02 -32.40 -9.95
CA MET A 65 -12.35 -31.76 -8.82
C MET A 65 -13.33 -30.78 -8.18
N ASN A 66 -14.00 -31.20 -7.10
CA ASN A 66 -14.93 -30.38 -6.33
C ASN A 66 -14.14 -29.49 -5.35
N VAL A 67 -13.52 -28.44 -5.85
CA VAL A 67 -12.68 -27.56 -5.03
C VAL A 67 -13.54 -26.62 -4.19
N ASP A 68 -13.17 -26.45 -2.92
CA ASP A 68 -13.85 -25.51 -2.03
C ASP A 68 -13.58 -24.05 -2.42
N HIS A 69 -14.59 -23.20 -2.25
CA HIS A 69 -14.50 -21.76 -2.48
C HIS A 69 -14.88 -21.00 -1.20
N GLU A 70 -13.99 -20.13 -0.76
CA GLU A 70 -14.17 -19.32 0.45
C GLU A 70 -13.90 -17.85 0.15
N ALA A 71 -14.75 -16.96 0.69
CA ALA A 71 -14.60 -15.52 0.56
C ALA A 71 -13.99 -14.94 1.84
N VAL A 72 -12.83 -14.27 1.73
CA VAL A 72 -12.18 -13.57 2.84
C VAL A 72 -12.45 -12.08 2.71
N ARG A 73 -13.16 -11.49 3.68
CA ARG A 73 -13.43 -10.05 3.73
C ARG A 73 -12.26 -9.30 4.38
N CYS A 74 -11.92 -8.15 3.81
CA CYS A 74 -10.93 -7.22 4.34
C CYS A 74 -11.57 -5.84 4.47
N ASP A 75 -11.45 -5.23 5.65
CA ASP A 75 -11.94 -3.89 5.90
C ASP A 75 -10.82 -2.87 5.67
N LEU A 76 -11.15 -1.75 5.04
CA LEU A 76 -10.26 -0.62 4.84
C LEU A 76 -10.35 0.30 6.05
N ARG A 77 -9.20 0.77 6.52
CA ARG A 77 -9.08 1.71 7.63
C ARG A 77 -8.18 2.86 7.21
N ASP A 78 -8.51 4.05 7.72
CA ASP A 78 -7.71 5.23 7.54
C ASP A 78 -6.58 5.25 8.57
N TYR A 79 -5.36 5.48 8.10
CA TYR A 79 -4.17 5.61 8.93
C TYR A 79 -3.57 7.00 8.73
N TYR A 80 -3.12 7.61 9.82
CA TYR A 80 -2.55 8.95 9.83
C TYR A 80 -1.17 8.90 10.49
N ALA A 81 -0.19 9.54 9.87
CA ALA A 81 1.16 9.71 10.39
C ALA A 81 1.54 11.18 10.25
N GLY A 82 1.21 11.97 11.26
CA GLY A 82 1.54 13.41 11.32
C GLY A 82 2.78 13.64 12.19
N ASP A 83 3.63 14.57 11.77
CA ASP A 83 4.83 14.97 12.49
C ASP A 83 5.07 16.48 12.35
N TRP A 84 5.77 17.08 13.30
CA TRP A 84 5.94 18.54 13.43
C TRP A 84 7.40 18.95 13.26
N VAL A 85 7.63 20.00 12.47
CA VAL A 85 8.96 20.61 12.29
C VAL A 85 8.87 22.10 12.62
N ASP A 86 9.76 22.57 13.48
CA ASP A 86 9.92 23.99 13.78
C ASP A 86 10.91 24.65 12.80
N ALA A 87 10.51 25.79 12.23
CA ALA A 87 11.33 26.59 11.33
C ALA A 87 12.62 27.11 12.00
N LEU A 88 12.59 27.39 13.30
CA LEU A 88 13.79 27.83 14.02
C LEU A 88 14.80 26.70 14.23
N ASP A 89 14.35 25.46 14.28
CA ASP A 89 15.23 24.30 14.41
C ASP A 89 15.75 23.87 13.04
N GLU A 90 14.95 24.00 11.98
CA GLU A 90 15.41 23.81 10.59
C GLU A 90 16.62 24.72 10.25
N LEU A 91 16.63 25.97 10.75
CA LEU A 91 17.76 26.89 10.60
C LEU A 91 19.03 26.48 11.34
N LYS A 92 18.92 25.67 12.40
CA LYS A 92 20.05 25.23 13.24
C LYS A 92 20.60 23.88 12.81
N ILE A 93 19.89 23.16 11.95
CA ILE A 93 20.21 21.82 11.49
C ILE A 93 20.89 21.89 10.11
N ASN A 94 21.89 21.04 9.87
CA ASN A 94 22.69 21.04 8.64
C ASN A 94 22.15 20.10 7.55
N HIS A 95 21.05 19.40 7.80
CA HIS A 95 20.42 18.46 6.88
C HIS A 95 18.96 18.83 6.63
N ASP A 96 18.41 18.33 5.53
CA ASP A 96 17.01 18.57 5.15
C ASP A 96 16.08 17.68 6.00
N GLU A 97 15.60 18.23 7.11
CA GLU A 97 14.68 17.56 8.03
C GLU A 97 13.35 17.20 7.35
N LYS A 98 12.89 18.01 6.38
CA LYS A 98 11.64 17.74 5.66
C LYS A 98 11.78 16.49 4.79
N MET A 99 12.91 16.31 4.12
CA MET A 99 13.15 15.10 3.34
C MET A 99 13.26 13.86 4.25
N VAL A 100 13.83 13.98 5.45
CA VAL A 100 13.85 12.89 6.44
C VAL A 100 12.43 12.51 6.84
N LEU A 101 11.60 13.50 7.16
CA LEU A 101 10.19 13.31 7.53
C LEU A 101 9.37 12.70 6.39
N ALA A 102 9.57 13.16 5.16
CA ALA A 102 8.88 12.63 3.99
C ALA A 102 9.19 11.14 3.79
N ASN A 103 10.46 10.74 3.98
CA ASN A 103 10.87 9.34 3.91
C ASN A 103 10.33 8.52 5.10
N ALA A 104 10.33 9.07 6.30
CA ALA A 104 9.80 8.40 7.50
C ALA A 104 8.29 8.18 7.38
N GLY A 105 7.53 9.20 6.97
CA GLY A 105 6.09 9.11 6.72
C GLY A 105 5.76 8.14 5.59
N ALA A 106 6.55 8.15 4.51
CA ALA A 106 6.41 7.19 3.41
C ALA A 106 6.63 5.73 3.85
N TYR A 107 7.45 5.48 4.88
CA TYR A 107 7.68 4.13 5.40
C TYR A 107 6.64 3.67 6.42
N ALA A 108 5.96 4.62 7.06
CA ALA A 108 4.91 4.34 8.03
C ALA A 108 3.59 3.89 7.38
N LEU A 109 3.41 4.13 6.08
CA LEU A 109 2.21 3.84 5.28
C LEU A 109 2.43 2.67 4.31
#